data_AF-A0AAE1PHJ7-F1
#
_entry.id   AF-A0AAE1PHJ7-F1
#
_cell.length_a   1.000
_cell.length_b   1.000
_cell.length_c   1.000
_cell.angle_alpha   90.00
_cell.angle_beta   90.00
_cell.angle_gamma   90.00
#
_symmetry.space_group_name_H-M   'P 1'
#
loop_
_entity.id
_entity.type
_entity.pdbx_description
1 polymer ?
#
loop_
_entity_poly.entity_id
_entity_poly.type
_entity_poly.pdbx_seq_one_letter_code
_entity_poly.pdbx_strand_id
1 'polypeptide(L)'
;MLRERERAMDLSAANASLSHNQSAHDLTPLEPGQRARIQNPENGRWDRSGTIMEQTVPRQYLIRLDGSGRATHRNRRHLRPANNQSPAGTRQGSTNSVPGRPPSPRPQRIKRAPRRLGITT
;
A
#
# COMPACT_ATOMS: atom_id res chain seq x y z
N MET A 1 -14.20 -36.22 -28.37
CA MET A 1 -14.21 -34.74 -28.42
C MET A 1 -14.50 -34.02 -27.09
N LEU A 2 -14.80 -34.70 -25.95
CA LEU A 2 -15.01 -34.02 -24.65
C LEU A 2 -13.70 -33.74 -23.88
N ARG A 3 -12.76 -34.71 -23.91
CA ARG A 3 -11.48 -34.68 -23.18
C ARG A 3 -10.49 -33.59 -23.61
N GLU A 4 -10.53 -33.14 -24.87
CA GLU A 4 -9.61 -32.09 -25.37
C GLU A 4 -9.98 -30.70 -24.87
N ARG A 5 -11.29 -30.41 -24.79
CA ARG A 5 -11.80 -29.15 -24.25
C ARG A 5 -11.50 -29.00 -22.75
N GLU A 6 -11.58 -30.09 -21.99
CA GLU A 6 -11.22 -30.11 -20.56
C GLU A 6 -9.72 -29.84 -20.37
N ARG A 7 -8.84 -30.53 -21.11
CA ARG A 7 -7.38 -30.31 -21.07
C ARG A 7 -6.98 -28.88 -21.47
N ALA A 8 -7.67 -28.28 -22.44
CA ALA A 8 -7.41 -26.89 -22.82
C ALA A 8 -7.80 -25.90 -21.72
N MET A 9 -8.88 -26.17 -20.98
CA MET A 9 -9.26 -25.35 -19.81
C MET A 9 -8.26 -25.49 -18.67
N ASP A 10 -7.77 -26.70 -18.39
CA ASP A 10 -6.76 -26.94 -17.35
C ASP A 10 -5.42 -26.23 -17.64
N LEU A 11 -4.91 -26.32 -18.87
CA LEU A 11 -3.67 -25.64 -19.27
C LEU A 11 -3.81 -24.12 -19.22
N SER A 12 -4.98 -23.59 -19.61
CA SER A 12 -5.28 -22.16 -19.53
C SER A 12 -5.33 -21.67 -18.07
N ALA A 13 -6.00 -22.42 -17.19
CA ALA A 13 -6.07 -22.11 -15.77
C ALA A 13 -4.67 -22.14 -15.11
N ALA A 14 -3.83 -23.12 -15.47
CA ALA A 14 -2.46 -23.21 -14.99
C ALA A 14 -1.62 -21.99 -15.43
N ASN A 15 -1.63 -21.63 -16.71
CA ASN A 15 -0.90 -20.45 -17.22
C ASN A 15 -1.44 -19.13 -16.63
N ALA A 16 -2.75 -19.04 -16.41
CA ALA A 16 -3.36 -17.89 -15.73
C ALA A 16 -2.85 -17.77 -14.29
N SER A 17 -2.71 -18.87 -13.56
CA SER A 17 -2.18 -18.84 -12.19
C SER A 17 -0.70 -18.44 -12.12
N LEU A 18 0.13 -18.91 -13.07
CA LEU A 18 1.56 -18.58 -13.12
C LEU A 18 1.82 -17.10 -13.38
N SER A 19 1.10 -16.49 -14.34
CA SER A 19 1.20 -15.05 -14.62
C SER A 19 0.71 -14.19 -13.44
N HIS A 20 -0.29 -14.65 -12.70
CA HIS A 20 -0.80 -13.94 -11.52
C HIS A 20 0.15 -13.96 -10.33
N ASN A 21 1.03 -14.96 -10.22
CA ASN A 21 1.98 -15.10 -9.11
C ASN A 21 3.31 -14.38 -9.35
N GLN A 22 3.72 -14.14 -10.60
CA GLN A 22 5.01 -13.50 -10.93
C GLN A 22 5.14 -12.06 -10.43
N SER A 23 4.03 -11.34 -10.29
CA SER A 23 3.99 -9.96 -9.78
C SER A 23 3.56 -9.88 -8.30
N ALA A 24 3.54 -11.01 -7.60
CA ALA A 24 3.18 -11.06 -6.19
C ALA A 24 4.34 -10.50 -5.35
N HIS A 25 4.11 -9.33 -4.74
CA HIS A 25 4.99 -8.74 -3.75
C HIS A 25 4.26 -8.59 -2.43
N ASP A 26 4.97 -8.66 -1.32
CA ASP A 26 4.39 -8.42 0.00
C ASP A 26 4.03 -6.95 0.15
N LEU A 27 2.73 -6.65 0.08
CA LEU A 27 2.20 -5.32 0.33
C LEU A 27 2.08 -5.09 1.84
N THR A 28 2.42 -3.87 2.27
CA THR A 28 2.26 -3.45 3.67
C THR A 28 0.82 -3.73 4.15
N PRO A 29 0.63 -4.42 5.28
CA PRO A 29 -0.69 -4.64 5.86
C PRO A 29 -1.43 -3.32 6.03
N LEU A 30 -2.74 -3.32 5.76
CA LEU A 30 -3.56 -2.15 6.00
C LEU A 30 -4.27 -2.30 7.34
N GLU A 31 -4.37 -1.21 8.10
CA GLU A 31 -5.05 -1.22 9.39
C GLU A 31 -6.57 -1.08 9.22
N PRO A 32 -7.37 -1.77 10.04
CA PRO A 32 -8.80 -1.54 10.11
C PRO A 32 -9.07 -0.08 10.50
N GLY A 33 -10.05 0.54 9.84
CA GLY A 33 -10.38 1.97 9.95
C GLY A 33 -9.71 2.86 8.90
N GLN A 34 -8.72 2.37 8.15
CA GLN A 34 -8.06 3.15 7.12
C GLN A 34 -8.91 3.25 5.84
N ARG A 35 -8.86 4.41 5.17
CA ARG A 35 -9.45 4.59 3.84
C ARG A 35 -8.55 3.98 2.76
N ALA A 36 -9.13 3.15 1.92
CA ALA A 36 -8.45 2.53 0.79
C ALA A 36 -9.21 2.78 -0.51
N ARG A 37 -8.44 2.93 -1.60
CA ARG A 37 -8.92 2.82 -2.96
C ARG A 37 -8.96 1.35 -3.35
N ILE A 38 -10.01 0.98 -4.06
CA ILE A 38 -10.32 -0.39 -4.45
C ILE A 38 -10.24 -0.44 -5.97
N GLN A 39 -9.53 -1.43 -6.49
CA GLN A 39 -9.48 -1.69 -7.91
C GLN A 39 -10.79 -2.34 -8.36
N ASN A 40 -11.42 -1.77 -9.39
CA ASN A 40 -12.56 -2.37 -10.02
C ASN A 40 -12.08 -3.53 -10.94
N PRO A 41 -12.59 -4.76 -10.74
CA PRO A 41 -12.16 -5.94 -11.50
C PRO A 41 -12.53 -5.89 -12.98
N GLU A 42 -13.57 -5.14 -13.36
CA GLU A 42 -14.07 -5.10 -14.75
C GLU A 42 -13.21 -4.22 -15.65
N ASN A 43 -12.70 -3.11 -15.10
CA ASN A 43 -11.99 -2.09 -15.88
C ASN A 43 -10.51 -1.92 -15.42
N GLY A 44 -10.10 -2.58 -14.34
CA GLY A 44 -8.77 -2.46 -13.74
C GLY A 44 -8.45 -1.09 -13.11
N ARG A 45 -9.41 -0.16 -13.07
CA ARG A 45 -9.23 1.21 -12.59
C ARG A 45 -9.38 1.28 -11.07
N TRP A 46 -8.78 2.30 -10.47
CA TRP A 46 -8.85 2.59 -9.04
C TRP A 46 -9.91 3.65 -8.74
N ASP A 47 -11.13 3.44 -9.21
CA ASP A 47 -12.25 4.40 -9.10
C ASP A 47 -13.01 4.29 -7.78
N ARG A 48 -13.04 3.12 -7.15
CA ARG A 48 -13.82 2.90 -5.94
C ARG A 48 -13.01 3.24 -4.69
N SER A 49 -13.67 3.77 -3.66
CA SER A 49 -13.10 3.98 -2.34
C SER A 49 -13.96 3.32 -1.26
N GLY A 50 -13.32 2.99 -0.15
CA GLY A 50 -14.00 2.48 1.02
C GLY A 50 -13.11 2.46 2.24
N THR A 51 -13.71 2.13 3.37
CA THR A 51 -13.05 2.04 4.66
C THR A 51 -12.85 0.57 5.01
N ILE A 52 -11.63 0.20 5.37
CA ILE A 52 -11.30 -1.14 5.81
C ILE A 52 -11.96 -1.37 7.16
N MET A 53 -12.72 -2.45 7.30
CA MET A 53 -13.38 -2.81 8.56
C MET A 53 -12.52 -3.80 9.35
N GLU A 54 -12.07 -4.88 8.70
CA GLU A 54 -11.27 -5.92 9.37
C GLU A 54 -10.44 -6.72 8.35
N GLN A 55 -9.40 -7.41 8.83
CA GLN A 55 -8.70 -8.45 8.09
C GLN A 55 -9.18 -9.83 8.56
N THR A 56 -9.99 -10.51 7.75
CA THR A 56 -10.57 -11.82 8.10
C THR A 56 -9.56 -12.96 7.96
N VAL A 57 -8.83 -13.00 6.85
CA VAL A 57 -7.77 -14.00 6.60
C VAL A 57 -6.53 -13.30 6.01
N PRO A 58 -5.34 -13.93 6.02
CA PRO A 58 -4.16 -13.33 5.42
C PRO A 58 -4.45 -12.87 3.99
N ARG A 59 -4.14 -11.60 3.70
CA ARG A 59 -4.37 -10.93 2.40
C ARG A 59 -5.84 -10.71 2.02
N GLN A 60 -6.84 -11.02 2.84
CA GLN A 60 -8.26 -10.72 2.59
C GLN A 60 -8.80 -9.71 3.60
N TYR A 61 -9.37 -8.63 3.10
CA TYR A 61 -9.90 -7.54 3.91
C TYR A 61 -11.39 -7.37 3.64
N LEU A 62 -12.14 -7.11 4.71
CA LEU A 62 -13.52 -6.65 4.63
C LEU A 62 -13.51 -5.13 4.50
N ILE A 63 -14.07 -4.60 3.42
CA ILE A 63 -14.13 -3.15 3.16
C ILE A 63 -15.58 -2.71 3.00
N ARG A 64 -15.92 -1.61 3.65
CA ARG A 64 -17.18 -0.89 3.46
C ARG A 64 -17.02 0.14 2.35
N LEU A 65 -17.79 -0.01 1.27
CA LEU A 65 -17.77 0.92 0.14
C LEU A 65 -18.42 2.26 0.52
N ASP A 66 -17.78 3.37 0.16
CA ASP A 66 -18.28 4.73 0.49
C ASP A 66 -19.62 5.03 -0.21
N GLY A 67 -19.82 4.57 -1.45
CA GLY A 67 -21.04 4.90 -2.23
C GLY A 67 -22.25 4.02 -1.91
N SER A 68 -22.06 2.72 -1.75
CA SER A 68 -23.16 1.76 -1.56
C SER A 68 -23.36 1.36 -0.10
N GLY A 69 -22.41 1.65 0.79
CA GLY A 69 -22.41 1.18 2.18
C GLY A 69 -22.21 -0.33 2.36
N ARG A 70 -22.22 -1.11 1.27
CA ARG A 70 -22.04 -2.57 1.29
C ARG A 70 -20.63 -2.94 1.72
N ALA A 71 -20.55 -3.98 2.54
CA ALA A 71 -19.31 -4.62 2.92
C ALA A 71 -18.92 -5.68 1.87
N THR A 72 -17.67 -5.68 1.43
CA THR A 72 -17.16 -6.65 0.44
C THR A 72 -15.78 -7.16 0.85
N HIS A 73 -15.52 -8.43 0.58
CA HIS A 73 -14.21 -9.02 0.74
C HIS A 73 -13.33 -8.70 -0.48
N ARG A 74 -12.13 -8.16 -0.25
CA ARG A 74 -11.14 -7.94 -1.31
C ARG A 74 -9.75 -8.35 -0.87
N ASN A 75 -9.01 -8.88 -1.84
CA ASN A 75 -7.61 -9.20 -1.63
C ASN A 75 -6.78 -7.91 -1.51
N ARG A 76 -5.76 -7.91 -0.65
CA ARG A 76 -4.81 -6.83 -0.42
C ARG A 76 -4.25 -6.23 -1.71
N ARG A 77 -4.00 -7.04 -2.73
CA ARG A 77 -3.48 -6.60 -4.04
C ARG A 77 -4.40 -5.61 -4.76
N HIS A 78 -5.71 -5.70 -4.52
CA HIS A 78 -6.73 -4.84 -5.12
C HIS A 78 -7.06 -3.64 -4.23
N LEU A 79 -6.25 -3.39 -3.19
CA LEU A 79 -6.41 -2.28 -2.26
C LEU A 79 -5.17 -1.41 -2.31
N ARG A 80 -5.37 -0.11 -2.36
CA ARG A 80 -4.31 0.88 -2.19
C ARG A 80 -4.70 1.82 -1.05
N PRO A 81 -3.81 2.15 -0.12
CA PRO A 81 -4.10 3.19 0.84
C PRO A 81 -4.46 4.47 0.06
N ALA A 82 -5.60 5.07 0.39
CA ALA A 82 -5.93 6.39 -0.14
C ALA A 82 -4.96 7.34 0.54
N ASN A 83 -3.94 7.75 -0.21
CA ASN A 83 -2.91 8.70 0.18
C ASN A 83 -3.55 10.02 0.64
N ASN A 84 -3.92 10.09 1.91
CA ASN A 84 -4.20 11.36 2.58
C ASN A 84 -3.89 11.39 4.07
N GLN A 85 -3.46 10.29 4.68
CA GLN A 85 -2.73 10.34 5.95
C GLN A 85 -1.63 9.27 5.91
N SER A 86 -0.39 9.73 5.82
CA SER A 86 0.71 9.01 6.44
C SER A 86 0.32 8.79 7.92
N PRO A 87 0.54 7.62 8.54
CA PRO A 87 0.33 7.46 9.97
C PRO A 87 1.39 8.26 10.73
N ALA A 88 1.24 9.58 10.76
CA ALA A 88 1.91 10.42 11.73
C ALA A 88 1.15 10.26 13.05
N GLY A 89 1.42 9.17 13.77
CA GLY A 89 0.68 8.94 15.01
C GLY A 89 0.88 7.60 15.71
N THR A 90 2.12 7.13 15.89
CA THR A 90 2.42 6.36 17.11
C THR A 90 2.22 7.31 18.30
N ARG A 91 0.97 7.56 18.72
CA ARG A 91 0.64 8.06 20.05
C ARG A 91 0.52 6.84 20.96
N GLN A 92 1.63 6.13 21.15
CA GLN A 92 1.74 5.33 22.35
C GLN A 92 1.92 6.32 23.50
N GLY A 93 0.81 6.60 24.18
CA GLY A 93 0.88 7.15 25.52
C GLY A 93 1.55 6.10 26.41
N SER A 94 2.81 6.31 26.73
CA SER A 94 3.44 5.67 27.88
C SER A 94 4.29 6.70 28.62
N THR A 95 3.63 7.31 29.61
CA THR A 95 4.11 7.71 30.93
C THR A 95 5.32 8.64 31.07
N ASN A 96 5.05 9.74 31.79
CA ASN A 96 5.92 10.51 32.68
C ASN A 96 6.94 11.52 32.08
N SER A 97 6.51 12.79 32.13
CA SER A 97 7.20 13.93 32.75
C SER A 97 8.73 13.99 32.72
N VAL A 98 9.30 14.76 31.79
CA VAL A 98 10.58 15.48 32.03
C VAL A 98 10.50 16.87 31.36
N PRO A 99 10.47 17.99 32.11
CA PRO A 99 10.54 19.32 31.52
C PRO A 99 12.01 19.73 31.31
N GLY A 100 12.29 20.37 30.17
CA GLY A 100 13.47 21.25 30.05
C GLY A 100 14.69 20.68 29.32
N ARG A 101 14.60 20.51 28.00
CA ARG A 101 15.81 20.51 27.17
C ARG A 101 15.61 21.40 25.93
N PRO A 102 16.41 22.47 25.74
CA PRO A 102 16.26 23.34 24.59
C PRO A 102 16.62 22.56 23.31
N PRO A 103 15.96 22.85 22.17
CA PRO A 103 16.27 22.18 20.92
C PRO A 103 17.66 22.60 20.45
N SER A 104 18.60 21.65 20.42
CA SER A 104 19.90 21.84 19.76
C SER A 104 19.68 22.21 18.28
N PRO A 105 20.39 23.21 17.74
CA PRO A 105 20.28 23.54 16.32
C PRO A 105 20.80 22.39 15.46
N ARG A 106 19.98 21.92 14.53
CA ARG A 106 20.39 20.94 13.50
C ARG A 106 21.59 21.50 12.72
N PRO A 107 22.65 20.71 12.46
CA PRO A 107 23.74 21.15 11.61
C PRO A 107 23.21 21.36 10.18
N GLN A 108 23.24 22.60 9.72
CA GLN A 108 22.95 22.93 8.33
C GLN A 108 24.04 22.29 7.45
N ARG A 109 23.60 21.42 6.53
CA ARG A 109 24.44 20.80 5.50
C ARG A 109 25.02 21.91 4.62
N ILE A 110 26.27 22.28 4.89
CA ILE A 110 27.02 23.26 4.10
C ILE A 110 27.13 22.73 2.67
N LYS A 111 26.46 23.38 1.71
CA LYS A 111 26.69 23.11 0.29
C LYS A 111 28.10 23.59 -0.06
N ARG A 112 29.03 22.66 -0.26
CA ARG A 112 30.38 22.97 -0.75
C ARG A 112 30.27 23.51 -2.17
N ALA A 113 30.69 24.77 -2.37
CA ALA A 113 30.87 25.35 -3.70
C ALA A 113 32.15 24.78 -4.36
N PRO A 114 32.19 24.63 -5.70
CA PRO A 114 33.40 24.20 -6.39
C PRO A 114 34.46 25.30 -6.38
N ARG A 115 35.68 24.97 -5.96
CA ARG A 115 36.83 25.87 -5.97
C ARG A 115 37.33 26.01 -7.42
N ARG A 116 37.19 27.21 -7.99
CA ARG A 116 37.84 27.59 -9.25
C ARG A 116 39.33 27.79 -8.96
N LEU A 117 40.18 26.88 -9.41
CA LEU A 117 41.63 27.09 -9.38
C LEU A 117 42.01 27.96 -10.58
N GLY A 118 42.42 29.20 -10.29
CA GLY A 118 43.13 30.04 -11.25
C GLY A 118 44.57 29.55 -11.35
N ILE A 119 45.00 29.25 -12.57
CA ILE A 119 46.40 29.04 -12.92
C ILE A 119 46.92 30.35 -13.50
N THR A 120 47.85 30.97 -12.78
CA THR A 120 48.73 32.04 -13.28
C THR A 120 50.01 31.38 -13.79
N THR A 121 50.40 31.70 -15.02
CA THR A 121 51.78 31.81 -15.50
C THR A 121 51.76 32.81 -16.66
#